data_AF-A0AAU7CMB3-F1
#
_entry.id   AF-A0AAU7CMB3-F1
#
_cell.length_a   1.000
_cell.length_b   1.000
_cell.length_c   1.000
_cell.angle_alpha   90.00
_cell.angle_beta   90.00
_cell.angle_gamma   90.00
#
_symmetry.space_group_name_H-M   'P 1'
#
loop_
_entity.id
_entity.type
_entity.pdbx_description
1 polymer ?
#
loop_
_entity_poly.entity_id
_entity_poly.type
_entity_poly.pdbx_seq_one_letter_code
_entity_poly.pdbx_strand_id
1 'polypeptide(L)'
;MSRYDESRSPMSWPAAQPSRIRVLFLDDDPDRAAIFLAQVPHAVWVATVDACLRLLEEEWDEVHLDHDLGGETFVDCGREDCGMEVVRWLCLEAHPHLTPTRFYVHSHNAGAADLMVMQLRVAGYRVEGRPFGHFPAATNYARPPVDVPSIPTRGLSHWLRELRRYVFGASRPSG
;
A
#
# COMPACT_ATOMS: atom_id res chain seq x y z
N MET A 1 18.99 50.61 -43.50
CA MET A 1 18.10 50.53 -42.32
C MET A 1 16.81 49.84 -42.73
N SER A 2 16.71 48.53 -42.54
CA SER A 2 15.45 47.79 -42.61
C SER A 2 15.43 46.90 -41.38
N ARG A 3 14.43 47.12 -40.52
CA ARG A 3 14.31 46.50 -39.20
C ARG A 3 13.83 45.06 -39.39
N TYR A 4 14.60 44.09 -38.91
CA TYR A 4 14.10 42.75 -38.70
C TYR A 4 13.12 42.78 -37.51
N ASP A 5 11.92 42.27 -37.74
CA ASP A 5 10.83 42.15 -36.79
C ASP A 5 11.11 40.96 -35.86
N GLU A 6 11.46 41.28 -34.61
CA GLU A 6 11.68 40.36 -33.51
C GLU A 6 10.32 40.09 -32.81
N SER A 7 9.54 39.17 -33.37
CA SER A 7 8.29 38.72 -32.75
C SER A 7 8.15 37.20 -32.79
N ARG A 8 9.14 36.51 -32.20
CA ARG A 8 8.96 35.14 -31.70
C ARG A 8 8.81 35.17 -30.19
N SER A 9 7.58 35.31 -29.73
CA SER A 9 7.21 34.97 -28.35
C SER A 9 7.55 33.50 -28.10
N PRO A 10 8.26 33.14 -27.02
CA PRO A 10 8.46 31.75 -26.68
C PRO A 10 7.11 31.12 -26.31
N MET A 11 6.73 30.05 -27.01
CA MET A 11 5.63 29.17 -26.59
C MET A 11 5.94 28.67 -25.17
N SER A 12 5.25 29.24 -24.19
CA SER A 12 5.15 28.65 -22.86
C SER A 12 4.30 27.38 -23.00
N TRP A 13 4.95 26.23 -23.09
CA TRP A 13 4.28 24.96 -22.87
C TRP A 13 3.62 25.02 -21.50
N PRO A 14 2.30 24.73 -21.37
CA PRO A 14 1.71 24.60 -20.05
C PRO A 14 2.49 23.52 -19.30
N ALA A 15 3.03 23.88 -18.13
CA ALA A 15 3.68 22.93 -17.26
C ALA A 15 2.71 21.75 -17.05
N ALA A 16 3.20 20.52 -17.27
CA ALA A 16 2.42 19.32 -17.01
C ALA A 16 1.82 19.43 -15.60
N GLN A 17 0.50 19.34 -15.50
CA GLN A 17 -0.16 19.36 -14.19
C GLN A 17 0.44 18.22 -13.35
N PRO A 18 0.86 18.45 -12.09
CA PRO A 18 1.35 17.38 -11.25
C PRO A 18 0.26 16.31 -11.17
N SER A 19 0.60 15.07 -11.55
CA SER A 19 -0.30 13.93 -11.39
C SER A 19 -0.72 13.87 -9.93
N ARG A 20 -2.03 13.90 -9.66
CA ARG A 20 -2.56 13.74 -8.31
C ARG A 20 -2.09 12.40 -7.76
N ILE A 21 -1.62 12.41 -6.51
CA ILE A 21 -1.25 11.17 -5.80
C ILE A 21 -2.45 10.23 -5.75
N ARG A 22 -2.21 8.95 -5.96
CA ARG A 22 -3.20 7.89 -5.83
C ARG A 22 -3.05 7.21 -4.46
N VAL A 23 -4.11 7.26 -3.66
CA VAL A 23 -4.14 6.68 -2.31
C VAL A 23 -5.24 5.63 -2.23
N LEU A 24 -4.89 4.43 -1.76
CA LEU A 24 -5.83 3.34 -1.45
C LEU A 24 -5.93 3.17 0.07
N PHE A 25 -7.14 3.02 0.59
CA PHE A 25 -7.43 2.87 2.01
C PHE A 25 -8.32 1.65 2.25
N LEU A 26 -7.76 0.60 2.87
CA LEU A 26 -8.49 -0.58 3.32
C LEU A 26 -8.81 -0.46 4.80
N ASP A 27 -10.10 -0.36 5.13
CA ASP A 27 -10.61 -0.30 6.50
C ASP A 27 -12.11 -0.63 6.45
N ASP A 28 -12.62 -1.46 7.35
CA ASP A 28 -14.02 -1.88 7.35
C ASP A 28 -14.96 -0.94 8.10
N ASP A 29 -14.42 0.01 8.85
CA ASP A 29 -15.17 0.94 9.68
C ASP A 29 -15.52 2.20 8.88
N PRO A 30 -16.82 2.46 8.61
CA PRO A 30 -17.24 3.60 7.82
C PRO A 30 -16.96 4.94 8.50
N ASP A 31 -16.88 4.99 9.83
CA ASP A 31 -16.57 6.22 10.58
C ASP A 31 -15.07 6.55 10.44
N ARG A 32 -14.19 5.54 10.54
CA ARG A 32 -12.75 5.72 10.26
C ARG A 32 -12.51 6.13 8.81
N ALA A 33 -13.23 5.53 7.87
CA ALA A 33 -13.17 5.90 6.46
C ALA A 33 -13.64 7.34 6.21
N ALA A 34 -14.72 7.78 6.84
CA ALA A 34 -15.19 9.16 6.73
C ALA A 34 -14.15 10.16 7.23
N ILE A 35 -13.48 9.87 8.36
CA ILE A 35 -12.41 10.71 8.92
C ILE A 35 -11.20 10.74 7.97
N PHE A 36 -10.81 9.60 7.39
CA PHE A 36 -9.71 9.52 6.42
C PHE A 36 -10.02 10.34 5.16
N LEU A 37 -11.20 10.15 4.56
CA LEU A 37 -11.61 10.83 3.33
C LEU A 37 -11.82 12.34 3.53
N ALA A 38 -12.18 12.80 4.73
CA ALA A 38 -12.20 14.22 5.03
C ALA A 38 -10.81 14.88 4.92
N GLN A 39 -9.74 14.12 5.12
CA GLN A 39 -8.35 14.59 5.06
C GLN A 39 -7.68 14.31 3.71
N VAL A 40 -8.03 13.19 3.08
CA VAL A 40 -7.54 12.76 1.78
C VAL A 40 -8.74 12.50 0.85
N PRO A 41 -9.41 13.54 0.33
CA PRO A 41 -10.68 13.39 -0.39
C PRO A 41 -10.61 12.63 -1.71
N HIS A 42 -9.39 12.41 -2.22
CA HIS A 42 -9.14 11.68 -3.46
C HIS A 42 -8.74 10.21 -3.23
N ALA A 43 -8.67 9.77 -1.97
CA ALA A 43 -8.39 8.37 -1.67
C ALA A 43 -9.54 7.47 -2.10
N VAL A 44 -9.20 6.26 -2.52
CA VAL A 44 -10.16 5.19 -2.80
C VAL A 44 -10.27 4.33 -1.55
N TRP A 45 -11.46 4.28 -0.96
CA TRP A 45 -11.75 3.46 0.21
C TRP A 45 -12.38 2.12 -0.21
N VAL A 46 -11.95 1.04 0.44
CA VAL A 46 -12.54 -0.29 0.34
C VAL A 46 -12.64 -0.93 1.72
N ALA A 47 -13.69 -1.71 1.94
CA ALA A 47 -13.97 -2.34 3.24
C ALA A 47 -13.57 -3.83 3.31
N THR A 48 -13.11 -4.42 2.21
CA THR A 48 -12.83 -5.87 2.14
C THR A 48 -11.52 -6.17 1.46
N VAL A 49 -10.92 -7.30 1.84
CA VAL A 49 -9.69 -7.86 1.23
C VAL A 49 -9.87 -8.00 -0.27
N ASP A 50 -10.94 -8.66 -0.73
CA ASP A 50 -11.18 -8.89 -2.16
C ASP A 50 -11.21 -7.60 -2.99
N ALA A 51 -11.82 -6.54 -2.45
CA ALA A 51 -11.87 -5.24 -3.12
C ALA A 51 -10.49 -4.56 -3.15
N CYS A 52 -9.72 -4.68 -2.07
CA CYS A 52 -8.35 -4.19 -2.00
C CYS A 52 -7.44 -4.90 -3.01
N LEU A 53 -7.47 -6.23 -3.05
CA LEU A 53 -6.64 -7.04 -3.96
C LEU A 53 -6.90 -6.69 -5.42
N ARG A 54 -8.17 -6.55 -5.84
CA ARG A 54 -8.51 -6.12 -7.21
C ARG A 54 -7.93 -4.75 -7.56
N LEU A 55 -7.89 -3.83 -6.60
CA LEU A 55 -7.34 -2.49 -6.84
C LEU A 55 -5.81 -2.47 -6.82
N LEU A 56 -5.15 -3.38 -6.10
CA LEU A 56 -3.70 -3.52 -6.06
C LEU A 56 -3.09 -4.09 -7.37
N GLU A 57 -3.92 -4.50 -8.32
CA GLU A 57 -3.48 -4.77 -9.70
C GLU A 57 -3.00 -3.47 -10.42
N GLU A 58 -3.37 -2.30 -9.89
CA GLU A 58 -3.00 -0.98 -10.41
C GLU A 58 -1.84 -0.34 -9.63
N GLU A 59 -1.23 0.71 -10.18
CA GLU A 59 -0.22 1.52 -9.48
C GLU A 59 -0.83 2.43 -8.40
N TRP A 60 -0.17 2.49 -7.24
CA TRP A 60 -0.52 3.39 -6.13
C TRP A 60 0.70 4.09 -5.59
N ASP A 61 0.54 5.34 -5.19
CA ASP A 61 1.59 6.07 -4.48
C ASP A 61 1.60 5.69 -3.00
N GLU A 62 0.40 5.58 -2.39
CA GLU A 62 0.22 5.19 -0.99
C GLU A 62 -0.92 4.17 -0.82
N VAL A 63 -0.70 3.20 0.06
CA VAL A 63 -1.68 2.17 0.41
C VAL A 63 -1.72 2.04 1.93
N HIS A 64 -2.90 2.22 2.50
CA HIS A 64 -3.17 2.06 3.92
C HIS A 64 -3.94 0.76 4.15
N LEU A 65 -3.45 -0.08 5.05
CA LEU A 65 -3.96 -1.41 5.31
C LEU A 65 -4.37 -1.52 6.78
N ASP A 66 -5.67 -1.65 7.05
CA ASP A 66 -6.15 -2.16 8.32
C ASP A 66 -5.98 -3.69 8.38
N HIS A 67 -5.47 -4.17 9.50
CA HIS A 67 -5.42 -5.58 9.82
C HIS A 67 -6.80 -6.13 10.21
N ASP A 68 -7.51 -5.37 11.04
CA ASP A 68 -8.68 -5.84 11.76
C ASP A 68 -9.94 -5.55 10.95
N LEU A 69 -10.44 -6.56 10.24
CA LEU A 69 -11.59 -6.43 9.33
C LEU A 69 -12.75 -7.34 9.78
N GLY A 70 -13.95 -7.07 9.27
CA GLY A 70 -15.16 -7.86 9.53
C GLY A 70 -15.98 -7.39 10.74
N GLY A 71 -15.77 -6.17 11.21
CA GLY A 71 -16.36 -5.58 12.41
C GLY A 71 -15.70 -6.04 13.70
N GLU A 72 -14.52 -6.65 13.62
CA GLU A 72 -13.81 -7.28 14.72
C GLU A 72 -12.49 -6.57 15.00
N THR A 73 -11.99 -6.69 16.24
CA THR A 73 -10.65 -6.23 16.62
C THR A 73 -9.85 -7.39 17.17
N PHE A 74 -8.53 -7.34 17.08
CA PHE A 74 -7.65 -8.46 17.47
C PHE A 74 -7.90 -9.72 16.65
N VAL A 75 -8.11 -9.52 15.34
CA VAL A 75 -8.39 -10.61 14.40
C VAL A 75 -7.22 -11.59 14.35
N ASP A 76 -7.48 -12.86 14.06
CA ASP A 76 -6.44 -13.87 13.84
C ASP A 76 -5.74 -13.61 12.50
N CYS A 77 -4.41 -13.49 12.52
CA CYS A 77 -3.56 -13.35 11.33
C CYS A 77 -3.74 -14.49 10.31
N GLY A 78 -4.21 -15.67 10.73
CA GLY A 78 -4.45 -16.83 9.86
C GLY A 78 -5.71 -16.73 9.00
N ARG A 79 -6.62 -15.78 9.28
CA ARG A 79 -7.85 -15.59 8.51
C ARG A 79 -7.59 -15.01 7.13
N GLU A 80 -8.40 -15.42 6.15
CA GLU A 80 -8.32 -14.95 4.75
C GLU A 80 -9.09 -13.63 4.52
N ASP A 81 -9.92 -13.22 5.47
CA ASP A 81 -10.74 -12.00 5.41
C ASP A 81 -10.16 -10.83 6.24
N CYS A 82 -8.89 -10.91 6.65
CA CYS A 82 -8.18 -9.87 7.39
C CYS A 82 -7.03 -9.23 6.57
N GLY A 83 -6.49 -8.11 7.04
CA GLY A 83 -5.43 -7.39 6.32
C GLY A 83 -4.16 -8.21 6.08
N MET A 84 -3.91 -9.27 6.87
CA MET A 84 -2.78 -10.18 6.64
C MET A 84 -2.92 -10.96 5.31
N GLU A 85 -4.13 -11.18 4.78
CA GLU A 85 -4.30 -11.80 3.46
C GLU A 85 -3.72 -10.93 2.34
N VAL A 86 -3.92 -9.61 2.43
CA VAL A 86 -3.32 -8.66 1.49
C VAL A 86 -1.79 -8.75 1.54
N VAL A 87 -1.22 -8.86 2.74
CA VAL A 87 0.23 -9.02 2.92
C VAL A 87 0.72 -10.35 2.33
N ARG A 88 -0.02 -11.45 2.55
CA ARG A 88 0.33 -12.75 1.95
C ARG A 88 0.33 -12.68 0.43
N TRP A 89 -0.67 -12.04 -0.18
CA TRP A 89 -0.74 -11.83 -1.61
C TRP A 89 0.44 -10.99 -2.14
N LEU A 90 0.75 -9.88 -1.47
CA LEU A 90 1.88 -8.99 -1.82
C LEU A 90 3.25 -9.71 -1.72
N CYS A 91 3.36 -10.69 -0.83
CA CYS A 91 4.60 -11.45 -0.59
C CYS A 91 4.68 -12.74 -1.42
N LEU A 92 3.57 -13.22 -2.00
CA LEU A 92 3.53 -14.50 -2.71
C LEU A 92 4.36 -14.47 -3.99
N GLU A 93 4.29 -13.35 -4.71
CA GLU A 93 5.04 -13.09 -5.93
C GLU A 93 5.44 -11.61 -6.01
N ALA A 94 6.29 -11.27 -6.98
CA ALA A 94 6.74 -9.89 -7.15
C ALA A 94 5.66 -9.06 -7.83
N HIS A 95 5.40 -7.86 -7.30
CA HIS A 95 4.53 -6.85 -7.90
C HIS A 95 5.35 -5.59 -8.24
N PRO A 96 6.08 -5.57 -9.37
CA PRO A 96 7.03 -4.50 -9.67
C PRO A 96 6.39 -3.10 -9.67
N HIS A 97 5.13 -3.00 -10.10
CA HIS A 97 4.35 -1.76 -10.15
C HIS A 97 4.04 -1.18 -8.77
N LEU A 98 4.09 -2.00 -7.71
CA LEU A 98 3.91 -1.57 -6.32
C LEU A 98 5.22 -1.33 -5.57
N THR A 99 6.37 -1.57 -6.19
CA THR A 99 7.68 -1.27 -5.58
C THR A 99 7.83 0.19 -5.10
N PRO A 100 7.36 1.23 -5.84
CA PRO A 100 7.49 2.60 -5.38
C PRO A 100 6.45 2.99 -4.31
N THR A 101 5.41 2.17 -4.10
CA THR A 101 4.31 2.43 -3.18
C THR A 101 4.78 2.50 -1.73
N ARG A 102 4.24 3.46 -0.98
CA ARG A 102 4.38 3.51 0.48
C ARG A 102 3.20 2.81 1.14
N PHE A 103 3.48 1.82 1.96
CA PHE A 103 2.47 1.11 2.73
C PHE A 103 2.41 1.64 4.16
N TYR A 104 1.19 1.80 4.68
CA TYR A 104 0.93 2.13 6.06
C TYR A 104 0.03 1.07 6.68
N VAL A 105 0.45 0.47 7.78
CA VAL A 105 -0.32 -0.55 8.48
C VAL A 105 -0.98 0.05 9.71
N HIS A 106 -2.29 -0.16 9.84
CA HIS A 106 -3.10 0.20 10.99
C HIS A 106 -3.70 -1.07 11.61
N SER A 107 -3.84 -1.11 12.94
CA SER A 107 -4.43 -2.23 13.65
C SER A 107 -4.66 -1.89 15.13
N HIS A 108 -5.68 -2.51 15.73
CA HIS A 108 -5.84 -2.64 17.18
C HIS A 108 -4.94 -3.74 17.77
N ASN A 109 -4.50 -4.69 16.96
CA ASN A 109 -3.56 -5.74 17.29
C ASN A 109 -2.12 -5.36 16.95
N ALA A 110 -1.39 -4.81 17.92
CA ALA A 110 0.00 -4.39 17.71
C ALA A 110 0.91 -5.53 17.19
N GLY A 111 0.71 -6.76 17.69
CA GLY A 111 1.49 -7.92 17.23
C GLY A 111 1.22 -8.27 15.77
N ALA A 112 -0.02 -8.15 15.32
CA ALA A 112 -0.38 -8.36 13.92
C ALA A 112 0.17 -7.25 13.02
N ALA A 113 0.08 -5.98 13.44
CA ALA A 113 0.69 -4.87 12.72
C ALA A 113 2.21 -5.06 12.55
N ASP A 114 2.92 -5.42 13.62
CA ASP A 114 4.36 -5.69 13.58
C ASP A 114 4.69 -6.82 12.60
N LEU A 115 3.89 -7.88 12.59
CA LEU A 115 4.05 -9.02 11.68
C LEU A 115 3.81 -8.62 10.21
N MET A 116 2.78 -7.83 9.93
CA MET A 116 2.51 -7.29 8.58
C MET A 116 3.66 -6.41 8.08
N VAL A 117 4.10 -5.47 8.92
CA VAL A 117 5.21 -4.56 8.61
C VAL A 117 6.49 -5.35 8.34
N MET A 118 6.81 -6.33 9.17
CA MET A 118 8.00 -7.17 8.99
C MET A 118 7.95 -7.93 7.65
N GLN A 119 6.83 -8.58 7.32
CA GLN A 119 6.71 -9.34 6.07
C GLN A 119 6.84 -8.45 4.85
N LEU A 120 6.17 -7.29 4.83
CA LEU A 120 6.26 -6.32 3.74
C LEU A 120 7.68 -5.76 3.58
N ARG A 121 8.40 -5.48 4.68
CA ARG A 121 9.81 -5.04 4.62
C ARG A 121 10.72 -6.13 4.04
N VAL A 122 10.54 -7.38 4.48
CA VAL A 122 11.32 -8.52 3.99
C VAL A 122 11.05 -8.76 2.49
N ALA A 123 9.83 -8.50 2.03
CA ALA A 123 9.46 -8.54 0.61
C ALA A 123 9.99 -7.34 -0.21
N GLY A 124 10.59 -6.33 0.44
CA GLY A 124 11.22 -5.18 -0.22
C GLY A 124 10.31 -3.95 -0.36
N TYR A 125 9.12 -3.94 0.22
CA TYR A 125 8.23 -2.79 0.20
C TYR A 125 8.61 -1.74 1.24
N ARG A 126 8.32 -0.48 0.94
CA ARG A 126 8.43 0.63 1.90
C ARG A 126 7.20 0.61 2.78
N VAL A 127 7.37 0.35 4.08
CA VAL A 127 6.25 0.20 5.02
C VAL A 127 6.53 0.72 6.42
N GLU A 128 5.50 1.32 7.03
CA GLU A 128 5.46 1.79 8.41
C GLU A 128 4.18 1.34 9.10
N GLY A 129 4.26 0.94 10.37
CA GLY A 129 3.09 0.80 11.23
C GLY A 129 2.71 2.15 11.83
N ARG A 130 1.42 2.49 11.86
CA ARG A 130 0.90 3.75 12.41
C ARG A 130 -0.36 3.51 13.23
N PRO A 131 -0.51 4.13 14.41
CA PRO A 131 -1.79 4.16 15.12
C PRO A 131 -2.89 4.77 14.25
N PHE A 132 -4.14 4.37 14.48
CA PHE A 132 -5.29 5.06 13.92
C PHE A 132 -5.27 6.55 14.28
N GLY A 133 -5.75 7.39 13.35
CA GLY A 133 -5.80 8.84 13.55
C GLY A 133 -4.48 9.58 13.30
N HIS A 134 -3.37 8.87 13.01
CA HIS A 134 -2.11 9.51 12.67
C HIS A 134 -1.98 9.74 11.16
N PHE A 135 -2.24 10.97 10.73
CA PHE A 135 -2.14 11.40 9.33
C PHE A 135 -0.94 12.34 9.14
N PRO A 136 -0.13 12.16 8.08
CA PRO A 136 0.90 13.13 7.77
C PRO A 136 0.25 14.46 7.37
N ALA A 137 0.94 15.58 7.62
CA ALA A 137 0.45 16.90 7.21
C ALA A 137 0.13 16.92 5.71
N ALA A 138 -1.05 17.45 5.36
CA ALA A 138 -1.63 17.45 4.01
C ALA A 138 -0.73 18.07 2.91
N THR A 139 0.36 18.74 3.28
CA THR A 139 1.29 19.43 2.39
C THR A 139 2.29 18.53 1.65
N ASN A 140 2.33 17.22 1.90
CA ASN A 140 3.32 16.32 1.28
C ASN A 140 2.81 15.43 0.14
N TYR A 141 1.57 15.60 -0.33
CA TYR A 141 1.03 14.80 -1.43
C TYR A 141 1.43 15.31 -2.84
N ALA A 142 2.68 15.76 -3.00
CA ALA A 142 3.30 15.92 -4.31
C ALA A 142 4.18 14.69 -4.58
N ARG A 143 4.01 14.02 -5.72
CA ARG A 143 4.81 12.86 -6.10
C ARG A 143 6.30 13.27 -6.17
N PRO A 144 7.18 12.78 -5.27
CA PRO A 144 8.60 13.05 -5.41
C PRO A 144 9.16 12.30 -6.63
N PRO A 145 10.29 12.76 -7.21
CA PRO A 145 11.00 12.00 -8.24
C PRO A 145 11.33 10.59 -7.73
N VAL A 146 10.99 9.58 -8.54
CA VAL A 146 11.19 8.17 -8.17
C VAL A 146 12.63 7.80 -8.49
N ASP A 147 13.50 7.75 -7.47
CA ASP A 147 14.74 6.97 -7.56
C ASP A 147 14.36 5.51 -7.31
N VAL A 148 14.38 4.70 -8.38
CA VAL A 148 14.06 3.27 -8.33
C VAL A 148 15.35 2.50 -8.01
N PRO A 149 15.51 1.94 -6.79
CA PRO A 149 16.59 1.01 -6.53
C PRO A 149 16.27 -0.30 -7.25
N SER A 150 17.22 -0.83 -8.02
CA SER A 150 17.13 -2.15 -8.63
C SER A 150 17.15 -3.24 -7.56
N ILE A 151 16.01 -3.93 -7.35
CA ILE A 151 15.90 -5.08 -6.45
C ILE A 151 16.42 -6.34 -7.18
N PRO A 152 17.28 -7.17 -6.57
CA PRO A 152 17.71 -8.44 -7.16
C PRO A 152 16.53 -9.41 -7.26
N THR A 153 16.29 -9.92 -8.47
CA THR A 153 15.11 -10.70 -8.88
C THR A 153 15.04 -12.15 -8.39
N ARG A 154 15.79 -12.58 -7.37
CA ARG A 154 15.80 -14.00 -6.98
C ARG A 154 15.97 -14.24 -5.48
N GLY A 155 15.00 -14.95 -4.87
CA GLY A 155 15.27 -15.77 -3.67
C GLY A 155 14.15 -16.01 -2.65
N LEU A 156 13.12 -15.16 -2.55
CA LEU A 156 12.19 -15.18 -1.41
C LEU A 156 11.07 -16.23 -1.47
N SER A 157 10.75 -16.74 -2.66
CA SER A 157 9.61 -17.65 -2.88
C SER A 157 9.81 -19.07 -2.31
N HIS A 158 11.03 -19.44 -1.89
CA HIS A 158 11.26 -20.72 -1.20
C HIS A 158 11.08 -20.57 0.33
N TRP A 159 11.63 -19.51 0.92
CA TRP A 159 11.57 -19.28 2.36
C TRP A 159 10.15 -18.98 2.86
N LEU A 160 9.35 -18.22 2.10
CA LEU A 160 7.94 -17.95 2.42
C LEU A 160 7.05 -19.22 2.32
N ARG A 161 7.36 -20.13 1.37
CA ARG A 161 6.72 -21.47 1.30
C ARG A 161 7.11 -22.38 2.48
N GLU A 162 8.31 -22.19 3.03
CA GLU A 162 8.79 -22.91 4.21
C GLU A 162 8.11 -22.39 5.49
N LEU A 163 7.96 -21.08 5.66
CA LEU A 163 7.28 -20.47 6.81
C LEU A 163 5.80 -20.87 6.91
N ARG A 164 5.12 -21.06 5.78
CA ARG A 164 3.74 -21.58 5.75
C ARG A 164 3.61 -22.94 6.43
N ARG A 165 4.68 -23.76 6.45
CA ARG A 165 4.74 -25.06 7.16
C ARG A 165 5.07 -24.93 8.65
N TYR A 166 5.77 -23.87 9.06
CA TYR A 166 6.25 -23.69 10.44
C TYR A 166 5.32 -22.84 11.31
N VAL A 167 4.62 -21.86 10.73
CA VAL A 167 3.72 -20.95 11.46
C VAL A 167 2.28 -21.50 11.52
N PHE A 168 1.86 -22.30 10.53
CA PHE A 168 0.52 -22.88 10.46
C PHE A 168 0.61 -24.41 10.41
N GLY A 169 0.73 -25.03 11.58
CA GLY A 169 0.99 -26.45 11.76
C GLY A 169 0.25 -27.35 10.75
N ALA A 170 1.00 -28.27 10.14
CA ALA A 170 0.44 -29.30 9.28
C ALA A 170 -0.64 -30.08 10.04
N SER A 171 -1.92 -29.87 9.68
CA SER A 171 -2.98 -30.80 10.04
C SER A 171 -2.61 -32.16 9.43
N ARG A 172 -2.25 -33.12 10.28
CA ARG A 172 -2.05 -34.50 9.88
C ARG A 172 -3.37 -35.01 9.27
N PRO A 173 -3.37 -35.69 8.11
CA PRO A 173 -4.52 -36.48 7.73
C PRO A 173 -4.66 -37.63 8.74
N SER A 174 -5.85 -37.73 9.32
CA SER A 174 -6.28 -38.86 10.15
C SER A 174 -6.17 -40.14 9.31
N GLY A 175 -5.26 -41.03 9.71
CA GLY A 175 -5.31 -42.45 9.35
C GLY A 175 -6.24 -43.20 10.29
#